data_AF-A0A1N7NQI7-F1
#
_entry.id   AF-A0A1N7NQI7-F1
#
_cell.length_a   1.000
_cell.length_b   1.000
_cell.length_c   1.000
_cell.angle_alpha   90.00
_cell.angle_beta   90.00
_cell.angle_gamma   90.00
#
_symmetry.space_group_name_H-M   'P 1'
#
loop_
_entity.id
_entity.type
_entity.pdbx_description
1 polymer ?
#
loop_
_entity_poly.entity_id
_entity_poly.type
_entity_poly.pdbx_seq_one_letter_code
_entity_poly.pdbx_strand_id
1 'polypeptide(L)'
;MLALKFHIIKAVIVLFGLLSLTSTVAAHEWEVADGGYQICDSEKQYRQLLSYSLYGVGNKPASGCNNAPTGARVTIIDCVESDIILCQFTFHTISGTSISGWASKALLREIPH
;
A
#
# COMPACT_ATOMS: atom_id res chain seq x y z
N MET A 1 -58.81 55.66 -4.77
CA MET A 1 -58.57 54.44 -5.56
C MET A 1 -57.69 53.52 -4.73
N LEU A 2 -58.29 52.44 -4.22
CA LEU A 2 -57.61 51.36 -3.49
C LEU A 2 -57.48 50.20 -4.47
N ALA A 3 -56.27 49.74 -4.76
CA ALA A 3 -56.07 48.45 -5.43
C ALA A 3 -54.73 47.84 -5.01
N LEU A 4 -54.84 46.55 -4.73
CA LEU A 4 -53.98 45.63 -4.00
C LEU A 4 -53.05 44.85 -4.97
N LYS A 5 -51.99 44.23 -4.41
CA LYS A 5 -51.22 43.03 -4.85
C LYS A 5 -49.80 43.32 -5.39
N PHE A 6 -48.75 42.53 -5.12
CA PHE A 6 -48.35 41.56 -4.08
C PHE A 6 -46.94 41.05 -4.52
N HIS A 7 -46.08 40.67 -3.56
CA HIS A 7 -44.88 39.81 -3.69
C HIS A 7 -43.67 40.26 -4.53
N ILE A 8 -42.50 40.42 -3.88
CA ILE A 8 -41.28 39.66 -4.22
C ILE A 8 -40.49 39.38 -2.93
N ILE A 9 -40.51 38.11 -2.52
CA ILE A 9 -39.60 37.48 -1.56
C ILE A 9 -38.20 37.49 -2.18
N LYS A 10 -37.13 37.82 -1.44
CA LYS A 10 -35.80 37.29 -1.80
C LYS A 10 -34.92 37.13 -0.56
N ALA A 11 -34.68 35.85 -0.28
CA ALA A 11 -33.95 35.28 0.83
C ALA A 11 -32.59 35.94 1.04
N VAL A 12 -32.28 36.21 2.31
CA VAL A 12 -30.90 36.36 2.77
C VAL A 12 -30.27 34.97 2.66
N ILE A 13 -29.68 34.69 1.50
CA ILE A 13 -28.88 33.49 1.27
C ILE A 13 -27.61 33.70 2.09
N VAL A 14 -27.60 33.14 3.30
CA VAL A 14 -26.38 32.93 4.07
C VAL A 14 -25.54 31.96 3.24
N LEU A 15 -24.57 32.51 2.51
CA LEU A 15 -23.51 31.77 1.84
C LEU A 15 -22.68 31.07 2.93
N PHE A 16 -23.14 29.91 3.40
CA PHE A 16 -22.26 28.94 4.01
C PHE A 16 -21.35 28.43 2.89
N GLY A 17 -20.19 29.07 2.76
CA GLY A 17 -19.11 28.58 1.94
C GLY A 17 -18.76 27.17 2.40
N LEU A 18 -19.19 26.17 1.62
CA LEU A 18 -18.71 24.81 1.75
C LEU A 18 -17.25 24.84 1.28
N LEU A 19 -16.34 25.17 2.19
CA LEU A 19 -14.92 24.90 1.99
C LEU A 19 -14.78 23.39 2.05
N SER A 20 -14.91 22.74 0.89
CA SER A 20 -14.54 21.34 0.72
C SER A 20 -13.03 21.27 0.96
N LEU A 21 -12.61 20.96 2.19
CA LEU A 21 -11.25 20.51 2.47
C LEU A 21 -11.08 19.19 1.72
N THR A 22 -10.54 19.26 0.51
CA THR A 22 -9.99 18.08 -0.17
C THR A 22 -8.71 17.73 0.57
N SER A 23 -8.83 16.90 1.60
CA SER A 23 -7.68 16.20 2.18
C SER A 23 -7.12 15.28 1.10
N THR A 24 -6.12 15.76 0.37
CA THR A 24 -5.26 14.91 -0.45
C THR A 24 -4.52 13.97 0.51
N VAL A 25 -5.06 12.78 0.73
CA VAL A 25 -4.34 11.71 1.42
C VAL A 25 -3.17 11.36 0.51
N ALA A 26 -1.96 11.74 0.91
CA ALA A 26 -0.75 11.33 0.22
C ALA A 26 -0.75 9.79 0.16
N ALA A 27 -0.66 9.22 -1.04
CA ALA A 27 -0.58 7.78 -1.18
C ALA A 27 0.72 7.30 -0.51
N HIS A 28 0.61 6.39 0.45
CA HIS A 28 1.78 5.81 1.11
C HIS A 28 2.61 5.04 0.07
N GLU A 29 3.78 5.57 -0.27
CA GLU A 29 4.74 4.89 -1.13
C GLU A 29 5.67 4.04 -0.26
N TRP A 30 6.07 2.88 -0.79
CA TRP A 30 6.89 1.91 -0.08
C TRP A 30 8.09 1.52 -0.92
N GLU A 31 9.20 1.22 -0.27
CA GLU A 31 10.39 0.68 -0.90
C GLU A 31 11.01 -0.48 -0.11
N VAL A 32 11.82 -1.26 -0.82
CA VAL A 32 12.63 -2.32 -0.22
C VAL A 32 13.72 -1.70 0.66
N ALA A 33 13.60 -1.88 1.98
CA ALA A 33 14.67 -1.54 2.92
C ALA A 33 15.93 -2.39 2.65
N ASP A 34 17.11 -1.90 3.08
CA ASP A 34 18.42 -2.44 2.71
C ASP A 34 18.51 -3.98 2.60
N GLY A 35 19.24 -4.43 1.56
CA GLY A 35 19.27 -5.80 1.07
C GLY A 35 19.65 -6.83 2.13
N GLY A 36 18.64 -7.45 2.74
CA GLY A 36 18.82 -8.55 3.68
C GLY A 36 17.69 -9.56 3.71
N TYR A 37 16.57 -9.29 3.00
CA TYR A 37 15.43 -10.20 2.99
C TYR A 37 15.17 -10.78 1.61
N GLN A 38 14.54 -11.95 1.59
CA GLN A 38 14.15 -12.64 0.36
C GLN A 38 12.68 -12.39 0.05
N ILE A 39 12.35 -12.48 -1.23
CA ILE A 39 11.00 -12.53 -1.78
C ILE A 39 10.82 -13.89 -2.44
N CYS A 40 9.61 -14.44 -2.44
CA CYS A 40 9.34 -15.75 -3.07
C CYS A 40 8.24 -15.69 -4.11
N ASP A 41 8.23 -16.65 -5.05
CA ASP A 41 7.26 -16.68 -6.15
C ASP A 41 5.82 -16.95 -5.67
N SER A 42 5.66 -17.60 -4.52
CA SER A 42 4.35 -17.92 -3.92
C SER A 42 4.30 -17.66 -2.41
N GLU A 43 3.09 -17.40 -1.91
CA GLU A 43 2.80 -17.28 -0.47
C GLU A 43 3.29 -18.51 0.31
N LYS A 44 3.02 -19.71 -0.22
CA LYS A 44 3.41 -20.98 0.42
C LYS A 44 4.93 -21.09 0.58
N GLN A 45 5.70 -20.74 -0.45
CA GLN A 45 7.17 -20.72 -0.35
C GLN A 45 7.64 -19.67 0.65
N TYR A 46 7.01 -18.49 0.67
CA TYR A 46 7.36 -17.46 1.63
C TYR A 46 7.06 -17.88 3.08
N ARG A 47 5.92 -18.55 3.33
CA ARG A 47 5.61 -19.13 4.65
C ARG A 47 6.63 -20.18 5.05
N GLN A 48 7.04 -21.06 4.13
CA GLN A 48 8.10 -22.03 4.40
C GLN A 48 9.42 -21.33 4.76
N LEU A 49 9.78 -20.28 4.04
CA LEU A 49 10.98 -19.48 4.35
C LEU A 49 10.89 -18.86 5.75
N LEU A 50 9.74 -18.31 6.14
CA LEU A 50 9.51 -17.75 7.48
C LEU A 50 9.62 -18.82 8.56
N SER A 51 9.01 -20.00 8.37
CA SER A 51 9.11 -21.12 9.31
C SER A 51 10.57 -21.53 9.56
N TYR A 52 11.35 -21.61 8.48
CA TYR A 52 12.77 -21.92 8.56
C TYR A 52 13.57 -20.79 9.24
N SER A 53 13.35 -19.54 8.84
CA SER A 53 14.21 -18.41 9.25
C SER A 53 13.91 -17.88 10.65
N LEU A 54 12.65 -17.89 11.07
CA LEU A 54 12.22 -17.35 12.37
C LEU A 54 12.23 -18.40 13.48
N TYR A 55 11.91 -19.66 13.14
CA TYR A 55 11.71 -20.70 14.14
C TYR A 55 12.67 -21.88 13.99
N GLY A 56 13.50 -21.91 12.95
CA GLY A 56 14.40 -23.05 12.68
C GLY A 56 13.66 -24.34 12.35
N VAL A 57 12.39 -24.25 11.90
CA VAL A 57 11.53 -25.40 11.64
C VAL A 57 11.45 -25.68 10.14
N GLY A 58 11.58 -26.96 9.77
CA GLY A 58 11.52 -27.40 8.39
C GLY A 58 12.77 -27.04 7.60
N ASN A 59 12.65 -26.96 6.28
CA ASN A 59 13.76 -26.66 5.37
C ASN A 59 13.53 -25.34 4.65
N LYS A 60 14.61 -24.61 4.39
CA LYS A 60 14.59 -23.47 3.45
C LYS A 60 14.03 -23.93 2.09
N PRO A 61 13.19 -23.13 1.41
CA PRO A 61 12.76 -23.44 0.05
C PRO A 61 13.96 -23.69 -0.87
N ALA A 62 13.93 -24.79 -1.62
CA ALA A 62 15.02 -25.18 -2.52
C ALA A 62 15.14 -24.24 -3.74
N SER A 63 14.03 -23.60 -4.14
CA SER A 63 13.95 -22.69 -5.27
C SER A 63 12.78 -21.71 -5.11
N GLY A 64 12.76 -20.69 -5.97
CA GLY A 64 11.70 -19.70 -6.06
C GLY A 64 11.68 -18.69 -4.93
N CYS A 65 12.81 -18.51 -4.23
CA CYS A 65 13.04 -17.41 -3.32
C CYS A 65 14.36 -16.73 -3.64
N ASN A 66 14.32 -15.42 -3.92
CA ASN A 66 15.46 -14.61 -4.33
C ASN A 66 15.60 -13.39 -3.42
N ASN A 67 16.74 -12.73 -3.41
CA ASN A 67 16.90 -11.50 -2.63
C ASN A 67 15.97 -10.41 -3.16
N ALA A 68 15.39 -9.63 -2.24
CA ALA A 68 14.61 -8.46 -2.59
C ALA A 68 15.52 -7.44 -3.32
N PRO A 69 15.05 -6.83 -4.41
CA PRO A 69 15.82 -5.81 -5.11
C PRO A 69 15.89 -4.52 -4.28
N THR A 70 17.05 -4.25 -3.66
CA THR A 70 17.26 -3.07 -2.80
C THR A 70 16.90 -1.77 -3.52
N GLY A 71 16.19 -0.88 -2.83
CA GLY A 71 15.75 0.40 -3.38
C GLY A 71 14.67 0.29 -4.46
N ALA A 72 14.11 -0.91 -4.69
CA ALA A 72 12.94 -1.03 -5.56
C ALA A 72 11.72 -0.41 -4.88
N ARG A 73 10.96 0.38 -5.64
CA ARG A 73 9.62 0.81 -5.22
C ARG A 73 8.68 -0.37 -5.29
N VAL A 74 7.73 -0.44 -4.37
CA VAL A 74 6.79 -1.55 -4.34
C VAL A 74 5.34 -1.10 -4.46
N THR A 75 4.56 -1.88 -5.19
CA THR A 75 3.11 -1.79 -5.23
C THR A 75 2.54 -3.01 -4.53
N ILE A 76 1.68 -2.81 -3.55
CA ILE A 76 0.97 -3.89 -2.86
C ILE A 76 -0.21 -4.32 -3.75
N ILE A 77 -0.27 -5.61 -4.11
CA ILE A 77 -1.35 -6.16 -4.94
C ILE A 77 -2.46 -6.71 -4.03
N ASP A 78 -2.08 -7.61 -3.12
CA ASP A 78 -3.00 -8.28 -2.19
C ASP A 78 -2.26 -8.66 -0.91
N CYS A 79 -2.98 -8.80 0.20
CA CYS A 79 -2.43 -9.20 1.48
C CYS A 79 -3.29 -10.29 2.13
N VAL A 80 -2.62 -11.30 2.67
CA VAL A 80 -3.22 -12.30 3.53
C VAL A 80 -2.92 -11.92 4.98
N GLU A 81 -3.97 -11.47 5.67
CA GLU A 81 -3.91 -11.16 7.09
C GLU A 81 -3.73 -12.44 7.92
N SER A 82 -2.66 -12.48 8.71
CA SER A 82 -2.37 -13.54 9.69
C SER A 82 -1.46 -12.95 10.78
N ASP A 83 -0.90 -13.77 11.66
CA ASP A 83 0.04 -13.31 12.71
C ASP A 83 1.22 -12.50 12.13
N ILE A 84 1.59 -12.78 10.89
CA ILE A 84 2.48 -11.96 10.06
C ILE A 84 1.71 -11.60 8.79
N ILE A 85 1.56 -10.30 8.51
CA ILE A 85 0.92 -9.83 7.27
C ILE A 85 1.84 -10.16 6.09
N LEU A 86 1.36 -11.04 5.20
CA LEU A 86 2.06 -11.43 3.98
C LEU A 86 1.35 -10.80 2.81
N CYS A 87 2.10 -10.16 1.91
CA CYS A 87 1.50 -9.55 0.74
C CYS A 87 2.21 -9.99 -0.54
N GLN A 88 1.43 -9.99 -1.61
CA GLN A 88 1.94 -10.03 -2.96
C GLN A 88 2.30 -8.60 -3.38
N PHE A 89 3.50 -8.44 -3.93
CA PHE A 89 4.01 -7.16 -4.39
C PHE A 89 4.39 -7.22 -5.87
N THR A 90 4.37 -6.05 -6.50
CA THR A 90 5.17 -5.74 -7.68
C THR A 90 6.33 -4.84 -7.26
N PHE A 91 7.55 -5.32 -7.43
CA PHE A 91 8.80 -4.59 -7.20
C PHE A 91 9.26 -3.94 -8.49
N HIS A 92 9.36 -2.62 -8.49
CA HIS A 92 9.89 -1.82 -9.60
C HIS A 92 11.35 -1.50 -9.31
N THR A 93 12.23 -2.27 -9.91
CA THR A 93 13.68 -2.13 -9.73
C THR A 93 14.18 -0.80 -10.29
N ILE A 94 15.37 -0.37 -9.83
CA ILE A 94 16.02 0.85 -10.31
C ILE A 94 16.31 0.80 -11.82
N SER A 95 16.51 -0.40 -12.39
CA SER A 95 16.70 -0.60 -13.84
C SER A 95 15.39 -0.53 -14.65
N GLY A 96 14.23 -0.36 -13.99
CA GLY A 96 12.92 -0.30 -14.64
C GLY A 96 12.27 -1.65 -14.89
N THR A 97 12.89 -2.76 -14.45
CA THR A 97 12.27 -4.10 -14.51
C THR A 97 11.27 -4.27 -13.37
N SER A 98 10.10 -4.83 -13.68
CA SER A 98 9.11 -5.22 -12.67
C SER A 98 9.22 -6.70 -12.33
N ILE A 99 9.21 -7.02 -11.04
CA ILE A 99 9.28 -8.39 -10.50
C ILE A 99 8.08 -8.58 -9.60
N SER A 100 7.38 -9.71 -9.68
CA SER A 100 6.33 -10.05 -8.71
C SER A 100 6.88 -11.01 -7.66
N GLY A 101 6.45 -10.86 -6.41
CA GLY A 101 6.85 -11.76 -5.35
C GLY A 101 6.08 -11.53 -4.06
N TRP A 102 6.15 -12.53 -3.20
CA TRP A 102 5.57 -12.54 -1.86
C TRP A 102 6.61 -12.19 -0.81
N ALA A 103 6.24 -11.31 0.10
CA ALA A 103 7.04 -10.94 1.25
C ALA A 103 6.18 -10.48 2.44
N SER A 104 6.78 -10.26 3.60
CA SER A 104 6.12 -9.59 4.72
C SER A 104 6.10 -8.08 4.51
N LYS A 105 4.95 -7.44 4.78
CA LYS A 105 4.82 -5.98 4.74
C LYS A 105 5.76 -5.27 5.73
N ALA A 106 6.09 -5.93 6.84
CA ALA A 106 6.98 -5.38 7.88
C ALA A 106 8.42 -5.12 7.40
N LEU A 107 8.79 -5.64 6.23
CA LEU A 107 10.13 -5.49 5.65
C LEU A 107 10.25 -4.28 4.70
N LEU A 108 9.15 -3.57 4.48
CA LEU A 108 9.12 -2.38 3.63
C LEU A 108 9.38 -1.12 4.46
N ARG A 109 10.12 -0.19 3.86
CA ARG A 109 10.27 1.16 4.39
C ARG A 109 9.24 2.06 3.71
N GLU A 110 8.50 2.81 4.51
CA GLU A 110 7.64 3.88 4.01
C GLU A 110 8.50 5.05 3.51
N ILE A 111 8.17 5.58 2.34
CA ILE A 111 8.82 6.78 1.80
C ILE A 111 8.11 8.00 2.40
N PRO A 112 8.79 8.82 3.23
CA PRO A 112 8.18 10.01 3.81
C PRO A 112 7.94 11.07 2.72
N HIS A 113 6.78 11.75 2.81
CA HIS A 113 6.38 12.88 1.96
C HIS A 113 6.78 14.22 2.57
#